data_AF-A0A7S3KIV7-F1
#
_entry.id   AF-A0A7S3KIV7-F1
#
_cell.length_a   1.000
_cell.length_b   1.000
_cell.length_c   1.000
_cell.angle_alpha   90.00
_cell.angle_beta   90.00
_cell.angle_gamma   90.00
#
_symmetry.space_group_name_H-M   'P 1'
#
loop_
_entity.id
_entity.type
_entity.pdbx_description
1 polymer ?
#
loop_
_entity_poly.entity_id
_entity_poly.type
_entity_poly.pdbx_seq_one_letter_code
_entity_poly.pdbx_strand_id
1 'polypeptide(L)'
;IKLSWSNLSYTVKAKYSKKAMQELGVSQQTYDKVLLKTQHGYVNSGEALFIMGSSGAGKTTLLNALCDRLVQNKACKLEGKILLNDSHPISQRDFGKYGTYVMQDDVLFPTLTCEEAIHFSAKLRTNLKGEDLRKRVNDTIDTLNLANSRKTL
;
A
#
# COMPACT_ATOMS: atom_id res chain seq x y z
N ILE A 1 13.38 -2.55 13.44
CA ILE A 1 13.17 -3.13 12.10
C ILE A 1 13.65 -2.10 11.08
N LYS A 2 14.47 -2.51 10.11
CA LYS A 2 14.91 -1.65 9.00
C LYS A 2 14.23 -2.13 7.72
N LEU A 3 13.66 -1.21 6.94
CA LEU A 3 13.16 -1.49 5.60
C LEU A 3 14.13 -0.87 4.59
N SER A 4 14.62 -1.64 3.63
CA SER A 4 15.54 -1.16 2.59
C SER A 4 15.11 -1.61 1.20
N TRP A 5 15.37 -0.78 0.20
CA TRP A 5 15.10 -1.10 -1.20
C TRP A 5 16.26 -0.66 -2.10
N SER A 6 16.50 -1.44 -3.14
CA SER A 6 17.61 -1.21 -4.07
C SER A 6 17.23 -1.58 -5.49
N ASN A 7 17.67 -0.75 -6.45
CA ASN A 7 17.42 -0.93 -7.87
C ASN A 7 15.93 -1.10 -8.20
N LEU A 8 15.05 -0.42 -7.45
CA LEU A 8 13.61 -0.61 -7.55
C LEU A 8 13.09 0.12 -8.79
N SER A 9 12.66 -0.65 -9.80
CA SER A 9 12.13 -0.14 -11.06
C SER A 9 10.78 -0.76 -11.35
N TYR A 10 9.83 0.04 -11.84
CA TYR A 10 8.50 -0.43 -12.17
C TYR A 10 8.07 0.07 -13.54
N THR A 11 7.75 -0.87 -14.41
CA THR A 11 7.38 -0.63 -15.81
C THR A 11 6.03 -1.26 -16.09
N VAL A 12 5.17 -0.54 -16.82
CA VAL A 12 3.84 -1.02 -17.21
C VAL A 12 3.66 -0.90 -18.73
N LYS A 13 2.94 -1.83 -19.34
CA LYS A 13 2.55 -1.73 -20.75
C LYS A 13 1.35 -0.79 -20.90
N ALA A 14 1.60 0.38 -21.46
CA ALA A 14 0.57 1.34 -21.80
C ALA A 14 0.16 1.18 -23.26
N LYS A 15 -1.08 1.54 -23.59
CA LYS A 15 -1.57 1.59 -24.97
C LYS A 15 -1.29 2.96 -25.58
N TYR A 16 -0.89 2.98 -26.85
CA TYR A 16 -0.86 4.22 -27.61
C TYR A 16 -2.29 4.72 -27.87
N SER A 17 -2.44 6.05 -27.94
CA SER A 17 -3.69 6.64 -28.43
C SER A 17 -3.75 6.50 -29.96
N LYS A 18 -4.97 6.42 -30.53
CA LYS A 18 -5.14 6.31 -31.99
C LYS A 18 -4.44 7.42 -32.77
N LYS A 19 -4.42 8.65 -32.22
CA LYS A 19 -3.72 9.81 -32.80
C LYS A 19 -2.20 9.61 -32.77
N ALA A 20 -1.64 9.22 -31.62
CA ALA A 20 -0.21 8.98 -31.48
C ALA A 20 0.29 7.85 -32.38
N MET A 21 -0.51 6.81 -32.62
CA MET A 21 -0.17 5.74 -33.56
C MET A 21 -0.05 6.22 -35.01
N GLN A 22 -0.94 7.12 -35.45
CA GLN A 22 -0.88 7.71 -36.79
C GLN A 22 0.29 8.67 -36.93
N GLU A 23 0.57 9.49 -35.92
CA GLU A 23 1.67 10.47 -35.94
C GLU A 23 3.06 9.82 -35.86
N LEU A 24 3.22 8.78 -35.04
CA LEU A 24 4.50 8.08 -34.86
C LEU A 24 4.72 6.93 -35.85
N GLY A 25 3.72 6.61 -36.68
CA GLY A 25 3.81 5.54 -37.68
C GLY A 25 4.02 4.13 -37.10
N VAL A 26 3.62 3.91 -35.83
CA VAL A 26 3.88 2.65 -35.11
C VAL A 26 2.73 1.67 -35.32
N SER A 27 3.05 0.46 -35.79
CA SER A 27 2.08 -0.65 -35.90
C SER A 27 1.79 -1.32 -34.55
N GLN A 28 2.70 -1.17 -33.58
CA GLN A 28 2.60 -1.76 -32.26
C GLN A 28 1.65 -0.96 -31.36
N GLN A 29 0.63 -1.61 -30.79
CA GLN A 29 -0.41 -0.95 -30.00
C GLN A 29 0.03 -0.56 -28.58
N THR A 30 1.13 -1.11 -28.08
CA THR A 30 1.57 -0.94 -26.69
C THR A 30 3.04 -0.53 -26.60
N TYR A 31 3.39 0.22 -25.56
CA TYR A 31 4.76 0.56 -25.20
C TYR A 31 5.00 0.38 -23.71
N ASP A 32 6.28 0.23 -23.35
CA ASP A 32 6.71 0.14 -21.97
C ASP A 32 6.82 1.56 -21.39
N LYS A 33 5.96 1.85 -20.41
CA LYS A 33 5.97 3.10 -19.64
C LYS A 33 6.64 2.85 -18.30
N VAL A 34 7.78 3.50 -18.08
CA VAL A 34 8.49 3.48 -16.79
C VAL A 34 7.76 4.40 -15.83
N LEU A 35 7.27 3.85 -14.72
CA LEU A 35 6.61 4.61 -13.64
C LEU A 35 7.54 4.87 -12.46
N LEU A 36 8.49 3.96 -12.21
CA LEU A 36 9.57 4.14 -11.25
C LEU A 36 10.88 3.79 -11.95
N LYS A 37 11.85 4.70 -11.89
CA LYS A 37 13.17 4.52 -12.47
C LYS A 37 14.19 4.37 -11.34
N THR A 38 14.69 3.15 -11.13
CA THR A 38 15.85 2.81 -10.30
C THR A 38 15.91 3.60 -8.98
N GLN A 39 15.00 3.28 -8.07
CA GLN A 39 14.91 3.91 -6.76
C GLN A 39 15.68 3.12 -5.70
N HIS A 40 16.29 3.84 -4.76
CA HIS A 40 17.05 3.29 -3.64
C HIS A 40 16.71 4.04 -2.36
N GLY A 41 16.80 3.37 -1.24
CA GLY A 41 16.65 4.01 0.06
C GLY A 41 16.43 3.01 1.17
N TYR A 42 16.33 3.52 2.38
CA TYR A 42 16.02 2.75 3.57
C TYR A 42 15.36 3.64 4.61
N VAL A 43 14.73 3.00 5.60
CA VAL A 43 14.19 3.63 6.80
C VAL A 43 14.47 2.72 8.00
N ASN A 44 15.01 3.29 9.06
CA ASN A 44 15.30 2.57 10.30
C ASN A 44 14.11 2.61 11.27
N SER A 45 14.22 1.81 12.33
CA SER A 45 13.24 1.77 13.39
C SER A 45 13.16 3.13 14.08
N GLY A 46 11.95 3.68 14.21
CA GLY A 46 11.71 4.98 14.84
C GLY A 46 11.89 6.19 13.91
N GLU A 47 12.27 5.97 12.65
CA GLU A 47 12.35 7.03 11.65
C GLU A 47 11.03 7.18 10.89
N ALA A 48 10.72 8.41 10.49
CA ALA A 48 9.62 8.73 9.59
C ALA A 48 10.19 9.05 8.19
N LEU A 49 9.70 8.34 7.17
CA LEU A 49 10.04 8.58 5.77
C LEU A 49 8.94 9.40 5.10
N PHE A 50 9.31 10.55 4.53
CA PHE A 50 8.41 11.40 3.76
C PHE A 50 8.72 11.29 2.26
N ILE A 51 7.75 10.85 1.46
CA ILE A 51 7.87 10.78 0.00
C ILE A 51 7.15 11.98 -0.62
N MET A 52 7.90 12.94 -1.13
CA MET A 52 7.38 14.20 -1.68
C MET A 52 7.74 14.37 -3.17
N GLY A 53 6.99 15.20 -3.89
CA GLY A 53 7.17 15.41 -5.32
C GLY A 53 5.89 15.84 -6.04
N SER A 54 6.00 16.23 -7.30
CA SER A 54 4.87 16.70 -8.13
C SER A 54 3.81 15.61 -8.36
N SER A 55 2.61 16.02 -8.77
CA SER A 55 1.57 15.07 -9.18
C SER A 55 2.08 14.23 -10.36
N GLY A 56 1.85 12.91 -10.32
CA GLY A 56 2.34 11.99 -11.35
C GLY A 56 3.81 11.57 -11.23
N ALA A 57 4.57 12.06 -10.24
CA ALA A 57 5.98 11.69 -10.04
C ALA A 57 6.23 10.24 -9.59
N GLY A 58 5.17 9.45 -9.35
CA GLY A 58 5.30 8.05 -8.91
C GLY A 58 5.34 7.84 -7.40
N LYS A 59 5.01 8.83 -6.57
CA LYS A 59 5.00 8.72 -5.10
C LYS A 59 4.15 7.55 -4.59
N THR A 60 2.87 7.53 -5.00
CA THR A 60 1.94 6.45 -4.65
C THR A 60 2.39 5.12 -5.24
N THR A 61 3.02 5.14 -6.42
CA THR A 61 3.59 3.94 -7.05
C THR A 61 4.76 3.38 -6.23
N LEU A 62 5.65 4.23 -5.71
CA LEU A 62 6.75 3.83 -4.83
C LEU A 62 6.21 3.25 -3.52
N LEU A 63 5.26 3.93 -2.89
CA LEU A 63 4.65 3.43 -1.65
C LEU A 63 3.96 2.07 -1.87
N ASN A 64 3.20 1.92 -2.96
CA ASN A 64 2.58 0.65 -3.32
C ASN A 64 3.61 -0.45 -3.63
N ALA A 65 4.76 -0.10 -4.21
CA ALA A 65 5.86 -1.04 -4.46
C ALA A 65 6.43 -1.56 -3.15
N LEU A 66 6.71 -0.68 -2.19
CA LEU A 66 7.24 -1.04 -0.86
C LEU A 66 6.29 -1.94 -0.06
N CYS A 67 4.98 -1.80 -0.29
CA CYS A 67 3.96 -2.62 0.36
C CYS A 67 3.60 -3.90 -0.41
N ASP A 68 4.32 -4.20 -1.50
CA ASP A 68 4.03 -5.30 -2.44
C ASP A 68 2.56 -5.36 -2.90
N ARG A 69 1.97 -4.19 -3.13
CA ARG A 69 0.59 -3.99 -3.61
C ARG A 69 0.51 -3.71 -5.10
N LEU A 70 1.62 -3.77 -5.83
CA LEU A 70 1.63 -3.57 -7.28
C LEU A 70 1.03 -4.79 -7.99
N VAL A 71 0.23 -4.52 -9.01
CA VAL A 71 -0.33 -5.58 -9.86
C VAL A 71 0.81 -6.22 -10.65
N GLN A 72 1.16 -7.45 -10.30
CA GLN A 72 2.09 -8.25 -11.08
C GLN A 72 1.30 -9.10 -12.07
N ASN A 73 1.29 -8.71 -13.34
CA ASN A 73 0.72 -9.48 -14.44
C ASN A 73 1.66 -9.39 -15.66
N LYS A 74 1.34 -10.08 -16.77
CA LYS A 74 2.19 -10.06 -17.99
C LYS A 74 2.43 -8.66 -18.57
N ALA A 75 1.67 -7.65 -18.15
CA ALA A 75 1.78 -6.26 -18.59
C ALA A 75 2.54 -5.36 -17.61
N CYS A 76 2.97 -5.87 -16.45
CA CYS A 76 3.67 -5.09 -15.42
C CYS A 76 4.94 -5.82 -14.98
N LYS A 77 6.04 -5.08 -14.82
CA LYS A 77 7.34 -5.62 -14.40
C LYS A 77 7.87 -4.80 -13.24
N LEU A 78 8.01 -5.44 -12.08
CA LEU A 78 8.72 -4.91 -10.92
C LEU A 78 10.10 -5.54 -10.87
N GLU A 79 11.14 -4.72 -10.81
CA GLU A 79 12.53 -5.13 -10.69
C GLU A 79 13.14 -4.51 -9.44
N GLY A 80 14.21 -5.11 -8.92
CA GLY A 80 14.89 -4.68 -7.71
C GLY A 80 14.62 -5.58 -6.52
N LYS A 81 15.00 -5.09 -5.34
CA LYS A 81 14.87 -5.82 -4.07
C LYS A 81 14.29 -4.91 -3.00
N ILE A 82 13.39 -5.46 -2.19
CA ILE A 82 12.85 -4.84 -0.97
C ILE A 82 13.12 -5.82 0.16
N LEU A 83 13.86 -5.39 1.18
CA LEU A 83 14.39 -6.24 2.24
C LEU A 83 14.01 -5.67 3.62
N LEU A 84 13.68 -6.56 4.54
CA LEU A 84 13.65 -6.28 5.98
C LEU A 84 14.98 -6.68 6.60
N ASN A 85 15.52 -5.79 7.45
CA ASN A 85 16.80 -5.94 8.13
C ASN A 85 17.91 -6.39 7.15
N ASP A 86 17.89 -5.85 5.93
CA ASP A 86 18.84 -6.10 4.84
C ASP A 86 19.02 -7.57 4.40
N SER A 87 18.15 -8.47 4.87
CA SER A 87 18.33 -9.92 4.69
C SER A 87 17.06 -10.63 4.24
N HIS A 88 15.89 -10.21 4.71
CA HIS A 88 14.65 -10.92 4.45
C HIS A 88 13.84 -10.22 3.33
N PRO A 89 13.68 -10.84 2.15
CA PRO A 89 12.85 -10.26 1.10
C PRO A 89 11.38 -10.23 1.52
N ILE A 90 10.71 -9.10 1.27
CA ILE A 90 9.27 -8.98 1.52
C ILE A 90 8.52 -9.59 0.34
N SER A 91 7.65 -10.55 0.64
CA SER A 91 6.66 -11.05 -0.31
C SER A 91 5.27 -10.56 0.05
N GLN A 92 4.36 -10.54 -0.92
CA GLN A 92 2.97 -10.10 -0.75
C GLN A 92 2.24 -10.88 0.34
N ARG A 93 2.58 -12.16 0.51
CA ARG A 93 2.01 -13.03 1.55
C ARG A 93 2.50 -12.69 2.95
N ASP A 94 3.71 -12.14 3.06
CA ASP A 94 4.35 -11.85 4.33
C ASP A 94 4.24 -10.37 4.72
N PHE A 95 3.94 -9.46 3.80
CA PHE A 95 3.81 -8.03 4.09
C PHE A 95 2.83 -7.76 5.24
N GLY A 96 1.68 -8.44 5.27
CA GLY A 96 0.70 -8.29 6.35
C GLY A 96 1.19 -8.72 7.75
N LYS A 97 2.30 -9.47 7.84
CA LYS A 97 2.95 -9.82 9.11
C LYS A 97 3.86 -8.70 9.63
N TYR A 98 4.36 -7.85 8.74
CA TYR A 98 5.41 -6.87 9.05
C TYR A 98 4.95 -5.42 8.91
N GLY A 99 3.88 -5.17 8.14
CA GLY A 99 3.42 -3.83 7.80
C GLY A 99 1.91 -3.74 7.69
N THR A 100 1.41 -2.52 7.81
CA THR A 100 0.01 -2.16 7.54
C THR A 100 0.00 -1.04 6.51
N TYR A 101 -0.99 -1.05 5.62
CA TYR A 101 -1.19 -0.03 4.60
C TYR A 101 -2.53 0.66 4.83
N VAL A 102 -2.53 1.98 4.83
CA VAL A 102 -3.73 2.82 4.89
C VAL A 102 -3.94 3.41 3.50
N MET A 103 -5.16 3.27 2.97
CA MET A 103 -5.52 3.78 1.64
C MET A 103 -5.72 5.29 1.68
N GLN A 104 -5.65 5.93 0.51
CA GLN A 104 -5.91 7.36 0.40
C GLN A 104 -7.39 7.69 0.67
N ASP A 105 -8.29 6.82 0.21
CA ASP A 105 -9.72 6.93 0.45
C ASP A 105 -10.15 5.89 1.49
N ASP A 106 -11.02 6.32 2.41
CA ASP A 106 -11.60 5.44 3.42
C ASP A 106 -12.69 4.56 2.81
N VAL A 107 -12.56 3.25 3.03
CA VAL A 107 -13.58 2.27 2.64
C VAL A 107 -14.21 1.73 3.92
N LEU A 108 -15.31 2.35 4.32
CA LEU A 108 -16.10 1.97 5.50
C LEU A 108 -17.53 1.65 5.07
N PHE A 109 -18.18 0.77 5.82
CA PHE A 109 -19.61 0.51 5.63
C PHE A 109 -20.40 1.66 6.25
N PRO A 110 -21.16 2.44 5.47
CA PRO A 110 -21.88 3.62 5.98
C PRO A 110 -23.04 3.27 6.92
N THR A 111 -23.36 1.99 7.04
CA THR A 111 -24.41 1.47 7.93
C THR A 111 -23.86 1.01 9.29
N LEU A 112 -22.54 1.07 9.50
CA LEU A 112 -21.89 0.67 10.75
C LEU A 112 -21.46 1.89 11.54
N THR A 113 -21.72 1.87 12.84
CA THR A 113 -21.13 2.84 13.76
C THR A 113 -19.62 2.65 13.88
N CYS A 114 -18.92 3.68 14.37
CA CYS A 114 -17.48 3.61 14.63
C CYS A 114 -17.09 2.37 15.46
N GLU A 115 -17.83 2.09 16.54
CA GLU A 115 -17.63 0.91 17.38
C GLU A 115 -17.82 -0.40 16.60
N GLU A 116 -18.88 -0.50 15.81
CA GLU A 116 -19.20 -1.70 15.04
C GLU A 116 -18.15 -1.96 13.95
N ALA A 117 -17.66 -0.91 13.29
CA ALA A 117 -16.61 -1.01 12.29
C ALA A 117 -15.28 -1.51 12.91
N ILE A 118 -14.89 -0.96 14.07
CA ILE A 118 -13.69 -1.40 14.80
C ILE A 118 -13.87 -2.83 15.30
N HIS A 119 -15.02 -3.17 15.85
CA HIS A 119 -15.33 -4.51 16.34
C HIS A 119 -15.34 -5.55 15.21
N PHE A 120 -15.90 -5.20 14.05
CA PHE A 120 -15.86 -6.05 12.84
C PHE A 120 -14.43 -6.28 12.37
N SER A 121 -13.62 -5.22 12.28
CA SER A 121 -12.20 -5.32 11.93
C SER A 121 -11.41 -6.19 12.93
N ALA A 122 -11.65 -6.01 14.24
CA ALA A 122 -11.01 -6.79 15.29
C ALA A 122 -11.34 -8.29 15.20
N LYS A 123 -12.60 -8.63 14.87
CA LYS A 123 -13.02 -10.04 14.64
C LYS A 123 -12.31 -10.68 13.44
N LEU A 124 -12.02 -9.92 12.40
CA LEU A 124 -11.36 -10.46 11.19
C LEU A 124 -9.85 -10.60 11.37
N ARG A 125 -9.23 -9.69 12.14
CA ARG A 125 -7.77 -9.66 12.32
C ARG A 125 -7.27 -10.47 13.50
N THR A 126 -8.15 -10.89 14.42
CA THR A 126 -7.78 -11.58 15.64
C THR A 126 -8.66 -12.79 15.90
N ASN A 127 -8.15 -13.76 16.64
CA ASN A 127 -8.92 -14.91 17.11
C ASN A 127 -9.57 -14.66 18.49
N LEU A 128 -9.58 -13.41 18.97
CA LEU A 128 -10.15 -13.04 20.27
C LEU A 128 -11.67 -13.20 20.28
N LYS A 129 -12.22 -13.59 21.42
CA LYS A 129 -13.66 -13.82 21.59
C LYS A 129 -14.15 -13.23 22.91
N GLY A 130 -15.46 -13.03 23.01
CA GLY A 130 -16.12 -12.62 24.25
C GLY A 130 -15.59 -11.30 24.81
N GLU A 131 -15.13 -11.34 26.06
CA GLU A 131 -14.66 -10.17 26.80
C GLU A 131 -13.35 -9.61 26.26
N ASP A 132 -12.39 -10.48 25.89
CA ASP A 132 -11.07 -10.04 25.39
C ASP A 132 -11.20 -9.22 24.10
N LEU A 133 -12.12 -9.61 23.23
CA LEU A 133 -12.42 -8.87 22.01
C LEU A 133 -13.01 -7.49 22.33
N ARG A 134 -13.97 -7.41 23.27
CA ARG A 134 -14.58 -6.14 23.68
C ARG A 134 -13.57 -5.20 24.32
N LYS A 135 -12.70 -5.74 25.17
CA LYS A 135 -11.60 -4.99 25.78
C LYS A 135 -10.68 -4.41 24.71
N ARG A 136 -10.26 -5.23 23.74
CA ARG A 136 -9.42 -4.77 22.63
C ARG A 136 -10.07 -3.65 21.81
N VAL A 137 -11.39 -3.73 21.58
CA VAL A 137 -12.14 -2.70 20.86
C VAL A 137 -12.20 -1.40 21.67
N ASN A 138 -12.51 -1.47 22.97
CA ASN A 138 -12.51 -0.30 23.85
C ASN A 138 -11.13 0.37 23.91
N ASP A 139 -10.07 -0.42 24.14
CA ASP A 139 -8.69 0.08 24.18
C ASP A 139 -8.32 0.79 22.88
N THR A 140 -8.78 0.27 21.73
CA THR A 140 -8.52 0.88 20.42
C THR A 140 -9.27 2.20 20.25
N ILE A 141 -10.54 2.27 20.67
CA ILE A 141 -11.34 3.51 20.63
C ILE A 141 -10.71 4.59 21.50
N ASP A 142 -10.25 4.23 22.70
CA ASP A 142 -9.63 5.17 23.63
C ASP A 142 -8.26 5.65 23.12
N THR A 143 -7.44 4.74 22.59
CA THR A 143 -6.12 5.07 22.01
C THR A 143 -6.26 6.02 20.82
N LEU A 144 -7.30 5.86 20.00
CA LEU A 144 -7.58 6.72 18.85
C LEU A 144 -8.38 7.98 19.24
N ASN A 145 -8.72 8.14 20.52
CA ASN A 145 -9.54 9.25 21.03
C ASN A 145 -10.90 9.39 20.33
N LEU A 146 -11.56 8.25 20.05
CA LEU A 146 -12.84 8.18 19.33
C LEU A 146 -14.06 8.03 20.24
N ALA A 147 -13.91 8.22 21.56
CA ALA A 147 -14.96 8.00 22.54
C ALA A 147 -16.26 8.79 22.24
N ASN A 148 -16.13 10.04 21.77
CA ASN A 148 -17.27 10.90 21.45
C ASN A 148 -18.01 10.49 20.16
N SER A 149 -17.34 9.79 19.24
CA SER A 149 -17.89 9.38 17.95
C SER A 149 -18.26 7.89 17.90
N ARG A 150 -18.24 7.22 19.05
CA ARG A 150 -18.42 5.76 19.18
C ARG A 150 -19.68 5.24 18.49
N LYS A 151 -20.79 5.97 18.62
CA LYS A 151 -22.11 5.62 18.07
C LYS A 151 -22.51 6.45 16.84
N THR A 152 -21.58 7.20 16.28
CA THR A 152 -21.83 7.97 15.06
C THR A 152 -21.91 7.03 13.87
N LEU A 153 -22.91 7.26 13.02
CA LEU A 153 -23.07 6.65 11.69
C LEU A 153 -22.35 7.49 10.63
#